data_AF-A0A7C5DTD5-F1
#
_entry.id   AF-A0A7C5DTD5-F1
#
_cell.length_a   1.000
_cell.length_b   1.000
_cell.length_c   1.000
_cell.angle_alpha   90.00
_cell.angle_beta   90.00
_cell.angle_gamma   90.00
#
_symmetry.space_group_name_H-M   'P 1'
#
loop_
_entity.id
_entity.type
_entity.pdbx_description
1 polymer ?
#
loop_
_entity_poly.entity_id
_entity_poly.type
_entity_poly.pdbx_seq_one_letter_code
_entity_poly.pdbx_strand_id
1 'polypeptide(L)' 'MKLPEFSVNRRVTVTMLTVLVVILGLVAFVMLGFEMLPDLDYPTISIVTYYPGASSQDVE' A
#
# COMPACT_ATOMS: atom_id res chain seq x y z
N MET A 1 25.50 19.46 -27.62
CA MET A 1 24.64 18.63 -26.73
C MET A 1 23.22 19.15 -26.86
N LYS A 2 22.25 18.35 -27.35
CA LYS A 2 20.93 18.88 -27.74
C LYS A 2 19.89 18.98 -26.61
N LEU A 3 20.05 18.19 -25.55
CA LEU A 3 19.12 18.19 -24.41
C LEU A 3 19.17 19.48 -23.58
N PRO A 4 20.36 20.03 -23.21
CA PRO A 4 20.43 21.29 -22.47
C PRO A 4 19.93 22.47 -23.32
N GLU A 5 20.28 22.48 -24.60
CA GLU A 5 19.91 23.55 -25.53
C GLU A 5 18.39 23.64 -25.73
N PHE A 6 17.70 22.50 -25.82
CA PHE A 6 16.24 22.42 -25.88
C PHE A 6 15.58 22.89 -24.57
N SER A 7 16.08 22.42 -23.42
CA SER A 7 15.55 22.81 -22.11
C SER A 7 15.70 24.31 -21.82
N VAL A 8 16.79 24.94 -22.29
CA VAL A 8 17.04 26.36 -22.06
C VAL A 8 16.26 27.25 -23.05
N ASN A 9 15.97 26.78 -24.27
CA ASN A 9 15.15 27.52 -25.24
C ASN A 9 13.65 27.49 -24.90
N ARG A 10 13.16 26.45 -24.21
CA ARG A 10 11.74 26.30 -23.83
C ARG A 10 11.55 26.27 -22.32
N ARG A 11 12.09 27.26 -21.61
CA ARG A 11 12.04 27.37 -20.13
C ARG A 11 10.62 27.22 -19.56
N VAL A 12 9.62 27.81 -20.22
CA VAL A 12 8.22 27.74 -19.79
C VAL A 12 7.67 26.32 -19.88
N THR A 13 7.96 25.58 -20.96
CA THR A 13 7.52 24.20 -21.12
C THR A 13 8.16 23.29 -20.07
N VAL A 14 9.46 23.43 -19.83
CA VAL A 14 10.17 22.61 -18.84
C VAL A 14 9.65 22.88 -17.44
N THR A 15 9.48 24.16 -17.06
CA THR A 15 8.94 24.52 -15.74
C THR A 15 7.50 24.03 -15.53
N MET A 16 6.62 24.15 -16.53
CA MET A 16 5.27 23.56 -16.44
C MET A 16 5.31 22.05 -16.24
N LEU A 17 6.18 21.34 -16.95
CA LEU A 17 6.31 19.88 -16.86
C LEU A 17 6.84 19.47 -15.49
N THR A 18 7.85 20.18 -14.97
CA THR A 18 8.35 19.96 -13.60
C THR A 18 7.27 20.20 -12.56
N VAL A 19 6.51 21.29 -12.66
CA VAL A 19 5.40 21.59 -11.74
C VAL A 19 4.33 20.50 -11.80
N LEU A 20 3.99 20.03 -12.99
CA LEU A 20 3.03 18.94 -13.18
C LEU A 20 3.50 17.65 -12.50
N VAL A 21 4.77 17.27 -12.68
CA VAL A 21 5.35 16.09 -12.01
C VAL A 21 5.35 16.25 -10.50
N VAL A 22 5.66 17.43 -9.97
CA VAL A 22 5.64 17.70 -8.54
C VAL A 22 4.24 17.58 -7.96
N ILE A 23 3.23 18.15 -8.63
CA ILE A 23 1.83 18.06 -8.18
C ILE A 23 1.36 16.61 -8.17
N LEU A 24 1.62 15.86 -9.26
CA LEU A 24 1.26 14.44 -9.33
C LEU A 24 1.98 13.63 -8.25
N GLY A 25 3.25 13.92 -7.98
CA GLY A 25 4.03 13.28 -6.92
C GLY A 25 3.45 13.57 -5.53
N LEU A 26 3.03 14.80 -5.25
CA LEU A 26 2.39 15.16 -3.98
C LEU A 26 1.04 14.46 -3.80
N VAL A 27 0.22 14.40 -4.85
CA VAL A 27 -1.06 13.67 -4.81
C VAL A 27 -0.81 12.19 -4.55
N ALA A 28 0.12 11.57 -5.27
CA ALA A 28 0.48 10.17 -5.07
C ALA A 28 1.01 9.89 -3.66
N PHE A 29 1.80 10.81 -3.10
CA PHE A 29 2.31 10.69 -1.73
C PHE A 29 1.19 10.74 -0.69
N VAL A 30 0.20 11.62 -0.86
CA VAL A 30 -0.95 11.72 0.06
C VAL A 30 -1.94 10.56 -0.11
N MET A 31 -2.10 10.04 -1.33
CA MET A 31 -2.94 8.86 -1.61
C MET A 31 -2.31 7.55 -1.19
N LEU A 32 -1.03 7.54 -0.80
CA LEU A 32 -0.38 6.35 -0.28
C LEU A 32 -1.02 6.05 1.08
N GLY A 33 -1.99 5.13 1.08
CA GLY A 33 -2.69 4.67 2.27
C GLY A 33 -1.69 4.08 3.25
N PHE A 34 -1.33 4.84 4.27
CA PHE A 34 -0.45 4.39 5.33
C PHE A 34 -1.23 3.48 6.26
N GLU A 35 -1.20 2.19 5.97
CA GLU A 35 -1.85 1.18 6.79
C GLU A 35 -0.88 0.73 7.89
N MET A 36 -1.12 1.21 9.12
CA MET A 36 -0.27 0.91 10.29
C MET A 36 -0.32 -0.57 10.69
N LEU A 37 -1.42 -1.23 10.37
CA LEU A 37 -1.67 -2.64 10.61
C LEU A 37 -2.27 -3.19 9.32
N PRO A 38 -1.47 -3.76 8.39
CA PRO A 38 -2.05 -4.51 7.29
C PRO A 38 -2.96 -5.58 7.89
N ASP A 39 -4.11 -5.83 7.26
CA ASP A 39 -5.03 -6.89 7.68
C ASP A 39 -4.27 -8.22 7.78
N LEU A 40 -3.84 -8.54 9.00
CA LEU A 40 -3.24 -9.80 9.34
C LEU A 40 -4.40 -10.74 9.54
N ASP A 41 -4.81 -11.37 8.44
CA ASP A 41 -5.60 -12.59 8.48
C ASP A 41 -4.75 -13.65 9.18
N TYR A 42 -4.74 -13.64 10.51
CA TYR A 42 -4.19 -14.73 11.31
C TYR A 42 -5.12 -15.93 11.08
N PRO A 43 -4.72 -16.94 10.29
CA PRO A 43 -5.61 -18.05 9.97
C PRO A 43 -5.79 -18.89 11.22
N THR A 44 -6.78 -18.54 12.04
CA THR A 44 -7.09 -19.25 13.28
C THR A 44 -8.02 -20.39 12.92
N ILE A 45 -7.46 -21.59 12.77
CA ILE A 45 -8.24 -22.80 12.53
C ILE A 45 -8.71 -23.31 13.90
N SER A 46 -9.97 -23.06 14.24
CA SER A 46 -10.60 -23.65 15.42
C SER A 46 -11.13 -25.04 15.09
N ILE A 47 -10.48 -26.08 15.60
CA ILE A 47 -10.97 -27.47 15.51
C ILE A 47 -11.87 -27.71 16.71
N VAL A 48 -13.17 -27.88 16.46
CA VAL A 48 -14.15 -28.22 17.50
C VAL A 48 -14.53 -29.68 17.32
N THR A 49 -14.12 -30.54 18.25
CA THR A 49 -14.48 -31.95 18.27
C THR A 49 -15.63 -32.16 19.24
N TYR A 50 -16.81 -32.49 18.72
CA TYR A 50 -17.96 -32.85 19.54
C TYR A 50 -18.03 -34.38 19.69
N TYR A 51 -17.80 -34.88 20.90
CA TYR A 51 -17.98 -36.31 21.23
C TYR A 51 -19.16 -36.48 22.22
N PRO A 52 -20.39 -36.77 21.74
CA PRO A 52 -21.54 -36.93 22.61
C PRO A 52 -21.44 -38.24 23.39
N GLY A 53 -21.33 -38.13 24.72
CA GLY A 53 -21.34 -39.27 25.64
C GLY A 53 -20.04 -39.55 26.39
N ALA A 54 -18.98 -38.75 26.22
CA ALA A 54 -17.79 -38.85 27.05
C ALA A 54 -17.93 -38.03 28.34
N SER A 55 -17.51 -38.61 29.47
CA SER A 55 -17.32 -37.89 30.73
C SER A 55 -16.26 -36.81 30.53
N SER A 56 -16.35 -35.68 31.25
CA SER A 56 -15.36 -34.58 31.13
C SER A 56 -13.91 -35.02 31.36
N GLN A 57 -13.68 -36.16 32.04
CA GLN A 57 -12.35 -36.76 32.22
C GLN A 57 -11.80 -37.50 30.99
N ASP A 58 -12.65 -37.95 30.06
CA ASP A 58 -12.24 -38.68 28.86
C ASP A 58 -12.04 -37.75 27.64
N VAL A 59 -12.48 -36.48 27.74
CA VAL A 59 -12.42 -35.47 26.66
C VAL A 59 -11.26 -34.47 26.85
N GLU A 60 -10.68 -34.39 28.06
CA GLU A 60 -9.49 -33.55 28.34
C GLU A 60 -8.24 -34.05 27.61
#